data_AF-A0AAN8B175-F1
#
_entry.id   AF-A0AAN8B175-F1
#
_cell.length_a   1.000
_cell.length_b   1.000
_cell.length_c   1.000
_cell.angle_alpha   90.00
_cell.angle_beta   90.00
_cell.angle_gamma   90.00
#
_symmetry.space_group_name_H-M   'P 1'
#
loop_
_entity.id
_entity.type
_entity.pdbx_description
1 polymer ?
#
loop_
_entity_poly.entity_id
_entity_poly.type
_entity_poly.pdbx_seq_one_letter_code
_entity_poly.pdbx_strand_id
1 'polypeptide(L)'
;MLQALEEIHLPQPVVNIVSNVYQGAFLQAVCGQPLTEPIALKVGIKTGCPWSAVNFIRALNQWMKWIYQCAPLHVKSPNPVQGYADDVQVSSRQEDVITDMLARTDEFLQWSGLEVKQANGASTL
;
A
#
# COMPACT_ATOMS: atom_id res chain seq x y z
N MET A 1 -4.75 -5.71 8.14
CA MET A 1 -4.28 -6.71 7.14
C MET A 1 -5.19 -7.93 7.10
N LEU A 2 -5.27 -8.77 8.15
CA LEU A 2 -6.05 -10.02 8.10
C LEU A 2 -7.54 -9.81 7.78
N GLN A 3 -8.18 -8.84 8.43
CA GLN A 3 -9.57 -8.45 8.14
C GLN A 3 -9.76 -8.01 6.67
N ALA A 4 -8.82 -7.23 6.13
CA ALA A 4 -8.87 -6.82 4.73
C ALA A 4 -8.74 -8.01 3.76
N LEU A 5 -8.04 -9.09 4.13
CA LEU A 5 -7.95 -10.32 3.32
C LEU A 5 -9.29 -11.06 3.25
N GLU A 6 -10.05 -11.03 4.34
CA GLU A 6 -11.40 -11.60 4.43
C GLU A 6 -12.37 -10.77 3.59
N GLU A 7 -12.34 -9.44 3.71
CA GLU A 7 -13.20 -8.51 2.96
C GLU A 7 -13.01 -8.62 1.43
N ILE A 8 -11.79 -8.91 0.95
CA ILE A 8 -11.51 -9.09 -0.48
C ILE A 8 -11.70 -10.54 -0.98
N HIS A 9 -12.29 -11.42 -0.15
CA HIS A 9 -12.67 -12.78 -0.53
C HIS A 9 -11.50 -13.62 -1.11
N LEU A 10 -10.30 -13.49 -0.54
CA LEU A 10 -9.17 -14.32 -0.95
C LEU A 10 -9.44 -15.80 -0.65
N PRO A 11 -8.88 -16.73 -1.45
CA PRO A 11 -8.98 -18.16 -1.15
C PRO A 11 -8.47 -18.46 0.27
N GLN A 12 -9.22 -19.24 1.04
CA GLN A 12 -8.90 -19.58 2.43
C GLN A 12 -7.45 -20.06 2.65
N PRO A 13 -6.84 -20.89 1.76
CA PRO A 13 -5.45 -21.27 1.92
C PRO A 13 -4.49 -20.08 1.96
N VAL A 14 -4.75 -19.02 1.20
CA VAL A 14 -3.95 -17.79 1.18
C VAL A 14 -4.13 -17.02 2.48
N VAL A 15 -5.37 -16.89 2.95
CA VAL A 15 -5.69 -16.26 4.24
C VAL A 15 -4.97 -16.97 5.39
N ASN A 16 -4.97 -18.30 5.38
CA ASN A 16 -4.27 -19.11 6.37
C ASN A 16 -2.75 -18.90 6.34
N ILE A 17 -2.14 -18.86 5.15
CA ILE A 17 -0.69 -18.60 5.02
C ILE A 17 -0.35 -17.21 5.58
N VAL A 18 -1.10 -16.17 5.20
CA VAL A 18 -0.83 -14.82 5.72
C VAL A 18 -1.07 -14.76 7.23
N SER A 19 -2.14 -15.36 7.72
CA SER A 19 -2.42 -15.45 9.16
C SER A 19 -1.27 -16.11 9.91
N ASN A 20 -0.79 -17.26 9.45
CA ASN A 20 0.33 -17.96 10.07
C ASN A 20 1.63 -17.14 10.08
N VAL A 21 1.87 -16.32 9.04
CA VAL A 21 3.05 -15.45 8.98
C VAL A 21 2.95 -14.29 9.97
N TYR A 22 1.74 -13.78 10.24
CA TYR A 22 1.55 -12.56 11.04
C TYR A 22 1.07 -12.82 12.47
N GLN A 23 0.44 -13.96 12.76
CA GLN A 23 -0.08 -14.29 14.08
C GLN A 23 1.06 -14.48 15.08
N GLY A 24 0.96 -13.80 16.23
CA GLY A 24 2.01 -13.82 17.26
C GLY A 24 3.31 -13.12 16.85
N ALA A 25 3.32 -12.38 15.74
CA ALA A 25 4.48 -11.65 15.29
C ALA A 25 4.84 -10.51 16.25
N PHE A 26 6.14 -10.32 16.46
CA PHE A 26 6.69 -9.22 17.25
C PHE A 26 7.95 -8.65 16.60
N LEU A 27 8.34 -7.45 17.04
CA LEU A 27 9.58 -6.78 16.70
C LEU A 27 10.44 -6.65 17.95
N GLN A 28 11.74 -6.88 17.80
CA GLN A 28 12.75 -6.55 18.80
C GLN A 28 13.90 -5.83 18.11
N ALA A 29 14.48 -4.85 18.79
CA ALA A 29 15.64 -4.12 18.32
C ALA A 29 16.87 -4.43 19.16
N VAL A 30 18.05 -4.30 18.56
CA VAL A 30 19.34 -4.37 19.26
C VAL A 30 20.05 -3.04 19.05
N CYS A 31 20.28 -2.31 20.15
CA CYS A 31 21.00 -1.04 20.14
C CYS A 31 22.12 -1.06 21.20
N GLY A 32 23.26 -1.68 20.86
CA GLY A 32 24.48 -1.67 21.70
C GLY A 32 24.38 -2.35 23.08
N GLN A 33 23.24 -3.01 23.38
CA GLN A 33 22.85 -3.60 24.66
C GLN A 33 21.90 -4.80 24.41
N PRO A 34 21.46 -5.56 25.44
CA PRO A 34 20.52 -6.68 25.24
C PRO A 34 19.25 -6.30 24.47
N LEU A 35 18.65 -7.29 23.80
CA LEU A 35 17.42 -7.17 23.01
C LEU A 35 16.33 -6.41 23.79
N THR A 36 15.61 -5.53 23.09
CA THR A 36 14.39 -4.93 23.66
C THR A 36 13.36 -6.00 24.00
N GLU A 37 12.44 -5.70 24.91
CA GLU A 37 11.26 -6.53 25.11
C GLU A 37 10.46 -6.69 23.79
N PRO A 38 9.79 -7.82 23.56
CA PRO A 38 9.00 -8.05 22.35
C PRO A 38 7.88 -7.02 22.18
N ILE A 39 7.89 -6.31 21.04
CA ILE A 39 6.82 -5.37 20.65
C ILE A 39 5.88 -6.08 19.69
N ALA A 40 4.65 -6.36 20.11
CA ALA A 40 3.68 -7.05 19.26
C ALA A 40 3.38 -6.25 17.98
N LEU A 41 3.48 -6.91 16.82
CA LEU A 41 3.15 -6.32 15.52
C LEU A 41 1.64 -6.31 15.33
N LYS A 42 1.04 -5.12 15.45
CA LYS A 42 -0.40 -4.90 15.23
C LYS A 42 -0.74 -4.53 13.78
N VAL A 43 0.12 -3.73 13.16
CA VAL A 43 -0.03 -3.19 11.80
C VAL A 43 1.31 -3.19 11.08
N GLY A 44 1.26 -3.13 9.74
CA GLY A 44 2.45 -3.04 8.89
C GLY A 44 2.87 -4.36 8.26
N ILE A 45 4.00 -4.29 7.55
CA ILE A 45 4.60 -5.40 6.82
C ILE A 45 5.88 -5.85 7.53
N LYS A 46 6.18 -7.16 7.49
CA LYS A 46 7.46 -7.66 8.01
C LYS A 46 8.60 -7.37 7.00
N THR A 47 9.44 -6.39 7.30
CA THR A 47 10.64 -6.11 6.51
C THR A 47 11.55 -7.34 6.43
N GLY A 48 12.05 -7.66 5.24
CA GLY A 48 12.86 -8.87 5.00
C GLY A 48 12.05 -10.16 4.82
N CYS A 49 10.72 -10.13 4.96
CA CYS A 49 9.86 -11.26 4.64
C CYS A 49 9.40 -11.19 3.16
N PRO A 50 9.81 -12.14 2.30
CA PRO A 50 9.42 -12.13 0.89
C PRO A 50 7.90 -12.15 0.68
N TRP A 51 7.20 -12.91 1.52
CA TRP A 51 5.74 -13.01 1.46
C TRP A 51 5.05 -11.68 1.79
N SER A 52 5.63 -10.90 2.71
CA SER A 52 5.07 -9.60 3.09
C SER A 52 5.19 -8.59 1.95
N ALA A 53 6.33 -8.58 1.26
CA ALA A 53 6.53 -7.73 0.09
C ALA A 53 5.54 -8.05 -1.04
N VAL A 54 5.32 -9.34 -1.35
CA VAL A 54 4.37 -9.76 -2.38
C VAL A 54 2.93 -9.32 -2.06
N ASN A 55 2.49 -9.48 -0.81
CA ASN A 55 1.15 -9.06 -0.41
C ASN A 55 0.97 -7.54 -0.47
N PHE A 56 1.99 -6.78 -0.07
CA PHE A 56 1.97 -5.32 -0.15
C PHE A 56 1.84 -4.83 -1.60
N ILE A 57 2.69 -5.34 -2.50
CA ILE A 57 2.66 -5.01 -3.93
C ILE A 57 1.30 -5.39 -4.53
N ARG A 58 0.74 -6.54 -4.14
CA ARG A 58 -0.58 -6.96 -4.61
C ARG A 58 -1.68 -5.98 -4.19
N ALA A 59 -1.66 -5.49 -2.95
CA ALA A 59 -2.62 -4.50 -2.47
C ALA A 59 -2.47 -3.17 -3.23
N LEU A 60 -1.25 -2.65 -3.37
CA LEU A 60 -0.97 -1.43 -4.13
C LEU A 60 -1.38 -1.54 -5.60
N ASN A 61 -1.12 -2.67 -6.25
CA ASN A 61 -1.53 -2.88 -7.64
C ASN A 61 -3.06 -2.82 -7.83
N GLN A 62 -3.83 -3.30 -6.87
CA GLN A 62 -5.30 -3.22 -6.96
C GLN A 62 -5.79 -1.79 -6.81
N TRP A 63 -5.21 -1.04 -5.87
CA TRP A 63 -5.45 0.40 -5.75
C TRP A 63 -5.07 1.16 -7.02
N MET A 64 -3.86 0.93 -7.57
CA MET A 64 -3.43 1.59 -8.81
C MET A 64 -4.37 1.33 -9.99
N LYS A 65 -4.87 0.08 -10.13
CA LYS A 65 -5.86 -0.25 -11.16
C LYS A 65 -7.18 0.49 -10.95
N TRP A 66 -7.59 0.69 -9.70
CA TRP A 66 -8.79 1.44 -9.38
C TRP A 66 -8.63 2.92 -9.72
N ILE A 67 -7.51 3.55 -9.39
CA ILE A 67 -7.20 4.93 -9.79
C ILE A 67 -7.11 5.07 -11.32
N TYR A 68 -6.52 4.09 -12.00
CA TYR A 68 -6.46 4.08 -13.47
C TYR A 68 -7.84 4.07 -14.16
N GLN A 69 -8.89 3.61 -13.48
CA GLN A 69 -10.25 3.61 -14.03
C GLN A 69 -10.89 5.02 -14.06
N CYS A 70 -10.38 5.96 -13.26
CA CYS A 70 -10.85 7.35 -13.20
C CYS A 70 -10.49 8.13 -14.45
N ALA A 71 -9.33 7.82 -15.03
CA ALA A 71 -8.84 8.49 -16.22
C ALA A 71 -9.71 8.14 -17.45
N PRO A 72 -10.27 9.13 -18.17
CA PRO A 72 -10.90 8.88 -19.47
C PRO A 72 -9.96 8.21 -20.48
N LEU A 73 -10.51 7.47 -21.47
CA LEU A 73 -9.69 6.73 -22.45
C LEU A 73 -8.69 7.62 -23.19
N HIS A 74 -9.04 8.87 -23.51
CA HIS A 74 -8.16 9.80 -24.24
C HIS A 74 -6.99 10.34 -23.41
N VAL A 75 -6.99 10.15 -22.09
CA VAL A 75 -5.88 10.57 -21.19
C VAL A 75 -5.08 9.40 -20.62
N LYS A 76 -5.39 8.15 -20.99
CA LYS A 76 -4.68 6.95 -20.50
C LYS A 76 -3.31 6.68 -21.13
N SER A 77 -2.91 7.50 -22.12
CA SER A 77 -1.64 7.37 -22.82
C SER A 77 -0.87 8.70 -22.77
N PRO A 78 0.31 8.75 -22.11
CA PRO A 78 0.95 7.66 -21.36
C PRO A 78 0.14 7.23 -20.13
N ASN A 79 0.45 6.04 -19.56
CA ASN A 79 -0.27 5.52 -18.39
C ASN A 79 -0.22 6.54 -17.24
N PRO A 80 -1.38 7.04 -16.76
CA PRO A 80 -1.47 8.07 -15.74
C PRO A 80 -1.07 7.58 -14.35
N VAL A 81 -1.02 6.26 -14.12
CA VAL A 81 -0.70 5.65 -12.81
C VAL A 81 0.46 4.67 -12.95
N GLN A 82 1.59 4.99 -12.31
CA GLN A 82 2.82 4.20 -12.35
C GLN A 82 3.35 4.01 -10.93
N GLY A 83 4.02 2.90 -10.67
CA GLY A 83 4.52 2.64 -9.32
C GLY A 83 5.68 1.66 -9.29
N TYR A 84 6.54 1.83 -8.30
CA TYR A 84 7.64 0.94 -7.96
C TYR A 84 7.72 0.77 -6.45
N ALA A 85 7.53 -0.45 -5.94
CA ALA A 85 7.38 -0.71 -4.51
C ALA A 85 6.28 0.18 -3.88
N ASP A 86 6.64 1.06 -2.94
CA ASP A 86 5.77 2.06 -2.29
C ASP A 86 5.73 3.42 -3.00
N ASP A 87 6.66 3.69 -3.93
CA ASP A 87 6.69 4.92 -4.71
C ASP A 87 5.67 4.84 -5.85
N VAL A 88 4.55 5.55 -5.70
CA VAL A 88 3.49 5.63 -6.73
C VAL A 88 3.31 7.05 -7.22
N GLN A 89 3.26 7.19 -8.54
CA GLN A 89 3.03 8.44 -9.25
C GLN A 89 1.66 8.40 -9.94
N VAL A 90 0.92 9.48 -9.77
CA VAL A 90 -0.29 9.78 -10.54
C VAL A 90 -0.05 11.05 -11.36
N SER A 91 -0.46 11.06 -12.63
CA SER A 91 -0.26 12.21 -13.52
C SER A 91 -1.43 12.39 -14.48
N SER A 92 -1.75 13.64 -14.79
CA SER A 92 -2.74 14.03 -15.80
C SER A 92 -2.44 15.44 -16.30
N ARG A 93 -2.87 15.75 -17.52
CA ARG A 93 -2.88 17.14 -18.06
C ARG A 93 -4.21 17.85 -17.80
N GLN A 94 -5.20 17.13 -17.28
CA GLN A 94 -6.55 17.61 -17.01
C GLN A 94 -6.73 17.69 -15.50
N GLU A 95 -7.06 18.88 -15.01
CA GLU A 95 -7.15 19.22 -13.58
C GLU A 95 -8.25 18.40 -12.88
N ASP A 96 -9.42 18.30 -13.50
CA ASP A 96 -10.54 17.49 -13.02
C ASP A 96 -10.17 16.02 -12.83
N VAL A 97 -9.40 15.46 -13.77
CA VAL A 97 -8.97 14.06 -13.70
C VAL A 97 -7.96 13.85 -12.57
N ILE A 98 -6.98 14.75 -12.40
CA ILE A 98 -6.01 14.60 -11.29
C ILE A 98 -6.70 14.80 -9.93
N THR A 99 -7.66 15.71 -9.82
CA THR A 99 -8.43 15.91 -8.59
C THR A 99 -9.25 14.67 -8.20
N ASP A 100 -9.94 14.01 -9.15
CA ASP A 100 -10.68 12.76 -8.86
C ASP A 100 -9.73 11.63 -8.44
N MET A 101 -8.58 11.50 -9.11
CA MET A 101 -7.58 10.49 -8.74
C MET A 101 -6.98 10.74 -7.34
N LEU A 102 -6.75 11.99 -6.96
CA LEU A 102 -6.27 12.36 -5.62
C LEU A 102 -7.34 12.11 -4.54
N ALA A 103 -8.60 12.47 -4.80
CA ALA A 103 -9.69 12.23 -3.84
C ALA A 103 -9.85 10.72 -3.50
N ARG A 104 -9.77 9.84 -4.51
CA ARG A 104 -9.82 8.39 -4.29
C ARG A 104 -8.56 7.84 -3.62
N THR A 105 -7.43 8.50 -3.83
CA THR A 105 -6.20 8.19 -3.10
C THR A 105 -6.40 8.47 -1.61
N ASP A 106 -7.01 9.60 -1.25
CA ASP A 106 -7.33 9.92 0.15
C ASP A 106 -8.29 8.90 0.77
N GLU A 107 -9.33 8.47 0.05
CA GLU A 107 -10.24 7.39 0.51
C GLU A 107 -9.48 6.09 0.78
N PHE A 108 -8.57 5.70 -0.12
CA PHE A 108 -7.76 4.51 0.05
C PHE A 108 -6.79 4.60 1.24
N LEU A 109 -6.16 5.75 1.44
CA LEU A 109 -5.25 5.98 2.57
C LEU A 109 -6.00 5.89 3.89
N GLN A 110 -7.20 6.48 3.98
CA GLN A 110 -8.05 6.38 5.16
C GLN A 110 -8.47 4.94 5.46
N TRP A 111 -8.89 4.18 4.44
CA TRP A 111 -9.29 2.77 4.62
C TRP A 111 -8.10 1.88 5.00
N SER A 112 -6.95 2.09 4.37
CA SER A 112 -5.76 1.24 4.57
C SER A 112 -4.96 1.58 5.82
N GLY A 113 -5.09 2.80 6.35
CA GLY A 113 -4.26 3.33 7.43
C GLY A 113 -2.82 3.62 6.99
N LEU A 114 -2.58 3.77 5.69
CA LEU A 114 -1.29 4.20 5.15
C LEU A 114 -1.13 5.71 5.25
N GLU A 115 0.10 6.15 5.48
CA GLU A 115 0.45 7.57 5.56
C GLU A 115 1.34 7.95 4.38
N VAL A 116 1.02 9.07 3.73
CA VAL A 116 1.89 9.65 2.70
C VAL A 116 2.97 10.46 3.40
N LYS A 117 4.22 10.05 3.20
CA LYS A 117 5.36 10.87 3.63
C LYS A 117 5.41 12.12 2.75
N GLN A 118 5.34 13.31 3.36
CA GLN A 118 5.62 14.53 2.60
C GLN A 118 7.07 14.48 2.10
N ALA A 119 7.24 14.43 0.79
CA ALA A 119 8.53 14.59 0.17
C ALA A 119 8.91 16.07 0.21
N ASN A 120 10.15 16.37 0.61
CA ASN A 120 10.73 17.69 0.36
C ASN A 120 10.90 17.84 -1.17
N GLY A 121 9.89 18.39 -1.86
CA GLY A 121 9.98 18.70 -3.30
C GLY A 121 8.79 18.32 -4.18
N ALA A 122 7.54 18.45 -3.72
CA ALA A 122 6.40 18.46 -4.63
C ALA A 122 6.43 19.77 -5.46
N SER A 123 7.04 19.72 -6.64
CA SER A 123 6.92 20.78 -7.64
C SER A 123 5.63 20.57 -8.43
N THR A 124 4.65 21.43 -8.20
CA THR A 124 3.60 21.72 -9.18
C THR A 124 4.29 22.31 -10.41
N LEU A 125 4.28 21.59 -11.53
CA LEU A 125 4.62 22.15 -12.84
C LEU A 125 3.36 22.75 -13.47
#